data_AF-A0A1Z4JRX8-F1
#
_entry.id   AF-A0A1Z4JRX8-F1
#
_cell.length_a   1.000
_cell.length_b   1.000
_cell.length_c   1.000
_cell.angle_alpha   90.00
_cell.angle_beta   90.00
_cell.angle_gamma   90.00
#
_symmetry.space_group_name_H-M   'P 1'
#
loop_
_entity.id
_entity.type
_entity.pdbx_description
1 polymer ?
#
loop_
_entity_poly.entity_id
_entity_poly.type
_entity_poly.pdbx_seq_one_letter_code
_entity_poly.pdbx_strand_id
1 'polypeptide(L)'
;MKRGGLSIFCPSCSDLSICRAIPPQTIGLPKDRRWCKSKYNDMQWFRRVRECQTCKHKFPTAETSESLLDEMARLREQLAEENRQKTQELLDLHEQLAEHNRKVMRRIRARGNWVVREETIALELAQEFVRRSAWWLNHPSGQDVRAPRYAERIYKSAHGWTLEFGANKFLVGKAIERCQKVVIAFLESTESVKPQSLADLKKALSLQISGSVANCNDEEYQGCYPVYSGQLVFGNAAIDIADAVDFLFEEAEIDALFIR
;
A
#
# COMPACT_ATOMS: atom_id res chain seq x y z
N MET A 1 39.58 -12.90 -60.14
CA MET A 1 38.22 -12.55 -59.67
C MET A 1 38.31 -11.62 -58.48
N LYS A 2 37.84 -10.38 -58.58
CA LYS A 2 37.88 -9.39 -57.48
C LYS A 2 36.82 -9.75 -56.42
N ARG A 3 37.15 -10.69 -55.55
CA ARG A 3 36.31 -11.13 -54.42
C ARG A 3 36.37 -10.08 -53.32
N GLY A 4 35.24 -9.49 -52.93
CA GLY A 4 35.21 -8.58 -51.77
C GLY A 4 34.07 -7.55 -51.70
N GLY A 5 32.94 -7.76 -52.35
CA GLY A 5 31.77 -6.86 -52.26
C GLY A 5 30.52 -7.58 -51.73
N LEU A 6 29.62 -6.81 -51.14
CA LEU A 6 28.27 -7.28 -50.74
C LEU A 6 27.26 -6.77 -51.76
N SER A 7 26.22 -7.57 -52.04
CA SER A 7 25.08 -7.11 -52.84
C SER A 7 24.23 -6.16 -51.98
N ILE A 8 24.17 -4.90 -52.38
CA ILE A 8 23.44 -3.82 -51.68
C ILE A 8 22.79 -2.93 -52.75
N PHE A 9 21.67 -2.29 -52.40
CA PHE A 9 21.00 -1.33 -53.27
C PHE A 9 21.90 -0.11 -53.52
N CYS A 10 22.16 0.21 -54.79
CA CYS A 10 22.90 1.40 -55.18
C CYS A 10 21.91 2.51 -55.59
N PRO A 11 21.92 3.69 -54.93
CA PRO A 11 20.96 4.77 -55.23
C PRO A 11 21.14 5.37 -56.64
N SER A 12 22.35 5.29 -57.21
CA SER A 12 22.60 5.77 -58.57
C SER A 12 22.16 4.76 -59.65
N CYS A 13 22.20 3.45 -59.36
CA CYS A 13 21.71 2.43 -60.29
C CYS A 13 20.22 2.13 -60.12
N SER A 14 19.65 2.46 -58.95
CA SER A 14 18.31 2.05 -58.53
C SER A 14 18.08 0.52 -58.56
N ASP A 15 19.15 -0.25 -58.32
CA ASP A 15 19.13 -1.72 -58.32
C ASP A 15 20.16 -2.30 -57.33
N LEU A 16 20.04 -3.59 -56.99
CA LEU A 16 21.02 -4.35 -56.23
C LEU A 16 22.31 -4.49 -57.03
N SER A 17 23.42 -4.06 -56.44
CA SER A 17 24.73 -4.08 -57.09
C SER A 17 25.82 -4.50 -56.11
N ILE A 18 26.90 -5.10 -56.64
CA ILE A 18 28.07 -5.45 -55.83
C ILE A 18 28.79 -4.17 -55.42
N CYS A 19 28.79 -3.89 -54.11
CA CYS A 19 29.38 -2.69 -53.55
C CYS A 19 30.57 -3.05 -52.63
N ARG A 20 31.73 -2.41 -52.84
CA ARG A 20 32.90 -2.58 -51.95
C ARG A 20 32.89 -1.55 -50.83
N ALA A 21 33.32 -1.93 -49.63
CA ALA A 21 33.54 -0.97 -48.55
C ALA A 21 34.80 -0.14 -48.85
N ILE A 22 34.74 1.18 -48.66
CA ILE A 22 35.88 2.08 -48.78
C ILE A 22 36.02 2.96 -47.51
N PRO A 23 37.22 3.50 -47.22
CA PRO A 23 37.41 4.41 -46.10
C PRO A 23 36.51 5.66 -46.19
N PRO A 24 35.84 6.11 -45.11
CA PRO A 24 34.95 7.27 -45.16
C PRO A 24 35.60 8.57 -45.64
N GLN A 25 36.91 8.73 -45.41
CA GLN A 25 37.69 9.88 -45.83
C GLN A 25 37.69 10.09 -47.35
N THR A 26 37.42 9.02 -48.12
CA THR A 26 37.36 9.08 -49.59
C THR A 26 36.19 9.91 -50.13
N ILE A 27 35.22 10.24 -49.29
CA ILE A 27 34.11 11.17 -49.59
C ILE A 27 34.04 12.34 -48.59
N GLY A 28 35.15 12.64 -47.90
CA GLY A 28 35.23 13.75 -46.95
C GLY A 28 34.57 13.50 -45.59
N LEU A 29 34.19 12.26 -45.26
CA LEU A 29 33.63 11.93 -43.94
C LEU A 29 34.74 11.63 -42.91
N PRO A 30 34.47 11.84 -41.60
CA PRO A 30 35.41 11.53 -40.52
C PRO A 30 35.89 10.07 -40.51
N LYS A 31 37.10 9.84 -39.97
CA LYS A 31 37.72 8.50 -39.88
C LYS A 31 36.90 7.51 -39.05
N ASP A 32 36.15 8.02 -38.08
CA ASP A 32 35.42 7.18 -37.12
C ASP A 32 34.24 6.47 -37.76
N ARG A 33 34.21 5.15 -37.55
CA ARG A 33 33.16 4.26 -38.06
C ARG A 33 32.04 4.07 -37.06
N ARG A 34 32.31 4.21 -35.76
CA ARG A 34 31.35 4.08 -34.67
C ARG A 34 30.94 5.48 -34.23
N TRP A 35 29.66 5.75 -34.31
CA TRP A 35 29.06 7.02 -33.91
C TRP A 35 28.19 6.76 -32.68
N CYS A 36 28.11 7.75 -31.79
CA CYS A 36 27.19 7.75 -30.66
C CYS A 36 26.47 9.10 -30.57
N LYS A 37 25.29 9.11 -29.93
CA LYS A 37 24.63 10.36 -29.56
C LYS A 37 25.31 10.90 -28.30
N SER A 38 25.64 12.19 -28.28
CA SER A 38 26.37 12.83 -27.17
C SER A 38 25.70 12.67 -25.81
N LYS A 39 24.36 12.64 -25.77
CA LYS A 39 23.57 12.40 -24.55
C LYS A 39 23.33 10.91 -24.23
N TYR A 40 23.51 10.03 -25.21
CA TYR A 40 23.16 8.60 -25.12
C TYR A 40 24.30 7.74 -25.61
N ASN A 41 25.29 7.55 -24.73
CA ASN A 41 26.49 6.75 -25.04
C ASN A 41 26.17 5.28 -25.33
N ASP A 42 24.99 4.80 -24.92
CA ASP A 42 24.46 3.48 -25.22
C ASP A 42 23.84 3.38 -26.63
N MET A 43 23.46 4.51 -27.24
CA MET A 43 22.95 4.55 -28.61
C MET A 43 24.10 4.72 -29.60
N GLN A 44 24.56 3.60 -30.13
CA GLN A 44 25.71 3.56 -31.02
C GLN A 44 25.33 2.93 -32.37
N TRP A 45 25.92 3.44 -33.45
CA TRP A 45 25.71 2.90 -34.78
C TRP A 45 26.97 2.98 -35.63
N PHE A 46 27.04 2.13 -36.66
CA PHE A 46 28.14 2.13 -37.60
C PHE A 46 27.75 2.77 -38.93
N ARG A 47 28.62 3.65 -39.43
CA ARG A 47 28.57 4.17 -40.81
C ARG A 47 29.65 3.50 -41.64
N ARG A 48 29.30 3.07 -42.84
CA ARG A 48 30.23 2.50 -43.83
C ARG A 48 30.02 3.19 -45.16
N VAL A 49 31.10 3.62 -45.80
CA VAL A 49 31.02 4.14 -47.17
C VAL A 49 31.18 3.00 -48.15
N ARG A 50 30.29 2.95 -49.13
CA ARG A 50 30.25 1.94 -50.18
C ARG A 50 30.50 2.59 -51.52
N GLU A 51 31.22 1.88 -52.38
CA GLU A 51 31.38 2.22 -53.79
C GLU A 51 30.76 1.13 -54.64
N CYS A 52 29.79 1.50 -55.49
CA CYS A 52 29.20 0.60 -56.45
C CYS A 52 30.24 0.18 -57.49
N GLN A 53 30.44 -1.12 -57.69
CA GLN A 53 31.42 -1.58 -58.68
C GLN A 53 30.97 -1.33 -60.13
N THR A 54 29.66 -1.17 -60.36
CA THR A 54 29.04 -0.88 -61.66
C THR A 54 29.20 0.60 -62.05
N CYS A 55 28.60 1.52 -61.30
CA CYS A 55 28.58 2.95 -61.65
C CYS A 55 29.65 3.81 -60.95
N LYS A 56 30.45 3.23 -60.05
CA LYS A 56 31.46 3.94 -59.22
C LYS A 56 30.91 5.00 -58.27
N HIS A 57 29.59 5.11 -58.14
CA HIS A 57 28.96 6.00 -57.17
C HIS A 57 29.35 5.61 -55.74
N LYS A 58 29.76 6.59 -54.95
CA LYS A 58 30.16 6.43 -53.55
C LYS A 58 29.07 7.00 -52.65
N PHE A 59 28.57 6.20 -51.73
CA PHE A 59 27.48 6.59 -50.85
C PHE A 59 27.66 6.02 -49.44
N PRO A 60 27.24 6.74 -48.39
CA PRO A 60 27.21 6.20 -47.05
C PRO A 60 26.07 5.18 -46.91
N THR A 61 26.34 4.16 -46.10
CA THR A 61 25.36 3.19 -45.62
C THR A 61 25.46 3.15 -44.10
N ALA A 62 24.32 3.05 -43.42
CA ALA A 62 24.24 2.88 -41.98
C ALA A 62 23.46 1.59 -41.68
N GLU A 63 23.73 0.98 -40.52
CA GLU A 63 22.98 -0.22 -40.07
C GLU A 63 21.52 0.10 -39.77
N THR A 64 21.23 1.35 -39.42
CA THR A 64 19.89 1.89 -39.17
C THR A 64 19.79 3.31 -39.71
N SER A 65 18.57 3.79 -39.99
CA SER A 65 18.38 5.18 -40.40
C SER A 65 18.67 6.13 -39.23
N GLU A 66 19.32 7.24 -39.52
CA GLU A 66 19.65 8.23 -38.50
C GLU A 66 18.42 8.95 -37.97
N SER A 67 17.41 9.13 -38.82
CA SER A 67 16.09 9.63 -38.40
C SER A 67 15.44 8.75 -37.35
N LEU A 68 15.62 7.42 -37.41
CA LEU A 68 15.12 6.51 -36.38
C LEU A 68 15.90 6.68 -35.07
N LEU A 69 17.22 6.86 -35.14
CA LEU A 69 18.04 7.13 -33.95
C LEU A 69 17.70 8.47 -33.29
N ASP A 70 17.42 9.50 -34.10
CA ASP A 70 16.94 10.80 -33.62
C ASP A 70 15.58 10.66 -32.93
N GLU A 71 14.66 9.93 -33.56
CA GLU A 71 13.34 9.66 -32.99
C GLU A 71 13.42 8.89 -31.68
N MET A 72 14.25 7.85 -31.60
CA MET A 72 14.48 7.11 -30.36
C MET A 72 15.07 7.98 -29.25
N ALA A 73 16.01 8.87 -29.58
CA ALA A 73 16.57 9.81 -28.62
C ALA A 73 15.49 10.77 -28.11
N ARG A 74 14.65 11.31 -29.01
CA ARG A 74 13.51 12.17 -28.67
C ARG A 74 12.51 11.47 -27.76
N LEU A 75 12.13 10.23 -28.07
CA LEU A 75 11.21 9.44 -27.26
C LEU A 75 11.76 9.15 -25.86
N ARG A 76 13.07 8.90 -25.72
CA ARG A 76 13.73 8.74 -24.42
C ARG A 76 13.70 10.03 -23.60
N GLU A 77 13.93 11.18 -24.23
CA GLU A 77 13.82 12.48 -23.55
C GLU A 77 12.39 12.71 -23.06
N GLN A 78 11.39 12.43 -23.90
CA GLN A 78 9.96 12.55 -23.55
C GLN A 78 9.58 11.62 -22.39
N LEU A 79 9.93 10.33 -22.46
CA LEU A 79 9.62 9.38 -21.40
C LEU A 79 10.33 9.74 -20.08
N ALA A 80 11.56 10.25 -20.14
CA ALA A 80 12.28 10.69 -18.96
C ALA A 80 11.61 11.91 -18.31
N GLU A 81 11.08 12.84 -19.10
CA GLU A 81 10.32 14.00 -18.60
C GLU A 81 8.98 13.57 -18.00
N GLU A 82 8.22 12.72 -18.68
CA GLU A 82 6.95 12.19 -18.15
C GLU A 82 7.15 11.44 -16.83
N ASN A 83 8.23 10.66 -16.72
CA ASN A 83 8.55 9.96 -15.48
C ASN A 83 8.92 10.94 -14.34
N ARG A 84 9.64 12.02 -14.65
CA ARG A 84 9.93 13.08 -13.66
C ARG A 84 8.64 13.74 -13.17
N GLN A 85 7.75 14.10 -14.10
CA GLN A 85 6.47 14.71 -13.79
C GLN A 85 5.62 13.79 -12.90
N LYS A 86 5.44 12.52 -13.29
CA LYS A 86 4.70 11.53 -12.47
C LYS A 86 5.31 11.35 -11.08
N THR A 87 6.64 11.38 -10.99
CA THR A 87 7.32 11.28 -9.69
C THR A 87 7.00 12.49 -8.82
N GLN A 88 7.01 13.69 -9.40
CA GLN A 88 6.64 14.91 -8.67
C GLN A 88 5.17 14.90 -8.23
N GLU A 89 4.25 14.51 -9.12
CA GLU A 89 2.82 14.37 -8.81
C GLU A 89 2.58 13.39 -7.66
N LEU A 90 3.30 12.26 -7.64
CA LEU A 90 3.24 11.29 -6.54
C LEU A 90 3.76 11.86 -5.22
N LEU A 91 4.84 12.66 -5.25
CA LEU A 91 5.39 13.32 -4.06
C LEU A 91 4.41 14.35 -3.50
N ASP A 92 3.83 15.19 -4.36
CA ASP A 92 2.85 16.20 -3.97
C ASP A 92 1.59 15.55 -3.37
N LEU A 93 1.12 14.44 -3.96
CA LEU A 93 -0.01 13.66 -3.44
C LEU A 93 0.30 13.08 -2.06
N HIS A 94 1.49 12.53 -1.86
CA HIS A 94 1.92 12.03 -0.55
C HIS A 94 1.98 13.13 0.51
N GLU A 95 2.47 14.32 0.16
CA GLU A 95 2.50 15.46 1.07
C GLU A 95 1.08 15.91 1.46
N GLN A 96 0.16 15.99 0.49
CA GLN A 96 -1.24 16.32 0.73
C GLN A 96 -1.93 15.30 1.64
N LEU A 97 -1.67 14.01 1.41
CA LEU A 97 -2.21 12.93 2.24
C LEU A 97 -1.66 13.01 3.67
N ALA A 98 -0.35 13.25 3.82
CA ALA A 98 0.26 13.42 5.14
C ALA A 98 -0.32 14.62 5.90
N GLU A 99 -0.56 15.75 5.22
CA GLU A 99 -1.20 16.92 5.82
C GLU A 99 -2.66 16.66 6.18
N HIS A 100 -3.41 15.95 5.33
CA HIS A 100 -4.76 15.51 5.62
C HIS A 100 -4.80 14.64 6.88
N ASN A 101 -3.93 13.62 6.95
CA ASN A 101 -3.82 12.73 8.09
C ASN A 101 -3.47 13.52 9.36
N ARG A 102 -2.51 14.45 9.33
CA ARG A 102 -2.20 15.33 10.47
C ARG A 102 -3.43 16.11 10.96
N LYS A 103 -4.25 16.64 10.05
CA LYS A 103 -5.49 17.37 10.41
C LYS A 103 -6.55 16.46 11.01
N VAL A 104 -6.77 15.27 10.44
CA VAL A 104 -7.68 14.27 11.00
C VAL A 104 -7.20 13.85 12.39
N MET A 105 -5.91 13.54 12.53
CA MET A 105 -5.27 13.18 13.79
C MET A 105 -5.43 14.23 14.88
N ARG A 106 -5.26 15.51 14.53
CA ARG A 106 -5.48 16.62 15.47
C ARG A 106 -6.93 16.67 15.95
N ARG A 107 -7.91 16.38 15.09
CA ARG A 107 -9.33 16.31 15.45
C ARG A 107 -9.63 15.11 16.34
N ILE A 108 -9.12 13.93 15.98
CA ILE A 108 -9.26 12.71 16.79
C ILE A 108 -8.68 12.93 18.19
N ARG A 109 -7.47 13.48 18.31
CA ARG A 109 -6.85 13.78 19.61
C ARG A 109 -7.60 14.86 20.40
N ALA A 110 -8.21 15.85 19.73
CA ALA A 110 -8.98 16.90 20.39
C ALA A 110 -10.35 16.44 20.90
N ARG A 111 -10.97 15.44 20.25
CA ARG A 111 -12.31 14.92 20.58
C ARG A 111 -12.28 13.64 21.39
N GLY A 112 -11.34 12.75 21.09
CA GLY A 112 -11.18 11.43 21.67
C GLY A 112 -10.63 11.51 23.10
N ASN A 113 -11.48 11.91 24.04
CA ASN A 113 -11.15 11.91 25.47
C ASN A 113 -10.66 10.54 25.95
N TRP A 114 -11.12 9.45 25.32
CA TRP A 114 -10.71 8.09 25.66
C TRP A 114 -9.42 7.63 24.98
N VAL A 115 -8.95 8.31 23.93
CA VAL A 115 -7.71 7.93 23.21
C VAL A 115 -6.48 8.57 23.87
N VAL A 116 -6.64 9.74 24.49
CA VAL A 116 -5.50 10.54 25.00
C VAL A 116 -5.17 10.28 26.47
N ARG A 117 -6.09 9.69 27.24
CA ARG A 117 -5.91 9.56 28.70
C ARG A 117 -5.34 8.18 29.08
N GLU A 118 -4.34 8.19 29.96
CA GLU A 118 -3.90 7.02 30.75
C GLU A 118 -4.86 6.71 31.92
N GLU A 119 -5.94 7.49 32.04
CA GLU A 119 -6.95 7.32 33.07
C GLU A 119 -7.72 6.01 32.91
N THR A 120 -8.31 5.54 34.02
CA THR A 120 -9.24 4.41 34.01
C THR A 120 -10.39 4.67 33.03
N ILE A 121 -10.71 3.70 32.16
CA ILE A 121 -11.86 3.75 31.24
C ILE A 121 -13.13 4.23 31.97
N ALA A 122 -13.84 5.20 31.40
CA ALA A 122 -15.09 5.71 31.96
C ALA A 122 -16.17 4.62 31.97
N LEU A 123 -17.05 4.64 32.98
CA LEU A 123 -18.13 3.65 33.10
C LEU A 123 -19.04 3.69 31.89
N GLU A 124 -19.40 4.90 31.45
CA GLU A 124 -20.32 5.15 30.34
C GLU A 124 -19.81 4.53 29.04
N LEU A 125 -18.51 4.66 28.77
CA LEU A 125 -17.86 4.07 27.60
C LEU A 125 -17.86 2.55 27.67
N ALA A 126 -17.53 1.98 28.83
CA ALA A 126 -17.55 0.53 29.04
C ALA A 126 -18.97 -0.05 28.92
N GLN A 127 -19.98 0.67 29.42
CA GLN A 127 -21.38 0.28 29.26
C GLN A 127 -21.79 0.30 27.78
N GLU A 128 -21.46 1.36 27.06
CA GLU A 128 -21.84 1.48 25.65
C GLU A 128 -21.17 0.41 24.78
N PHE A 129 -19.89 0.14 25.04
CA PHE A 129 -19.17 -0.99 24.43
C PHE A 129 -19.96 -2.29 24.58
N VAL A 130 -20.41 -2.61 25.81
CA VAL A 130 -21.20 -3.82 26.08
C VAL A 130 -22.57 -3.76 25.43
N ARG A 131 -23.27 -2.61 25.46
CA ARG A 131 -24.60 -2.47 24.83
C ARG A 131 -24.57 -2.83 23.35
N ARG A 132 -23.50 -2.42 22.67
CA ARG A 132 -23.34 -2.61 21.23
C ARG A 132 -22.74 -3.94 20.81
N SER A 133 -22.06 -4.66 21.69
CA SER A 133 -21.38 -5.91 21.34
C SER A 133 -21.98 -7.16 22.00
N ALA A 134 -22.80 -7.02 23.06
CA ALA A 134 -23.36 -8.16 23.76
C ALA A 134 -24.57 -8.78 23.03
N TRP A 135 -24.59 -10.11 23.02
CA TRP A 135 -25.63 -10.95 22.45
C TRP A 135 -26.10 -12.00 23.46
N TRP A 136 -27.37 -12.40 23.34
CA TRP A 136 -27.97 -13.55 24.00
C TRP A 136 -28.26 -14.61 22.94
N LEU A 137 -27.47 -15.69 22.97
CA LEU A 137 -27.58 -16.84 22.10
C LEU A 137 -28.69 -17.80 22.55
N ASN A 138 -29.37 -18.44 21.62
CA ASN A 138 -30.47 -19.36 21.89
C ASN A 138 -31.57 -18.73 22.76
N HIS A 139 -31.90 -17.46 22.52
CA HIS A 139 -32.98 -16.79 23.24
C HIS A 139 -34.30 -17.58 23.05
N PRO A 140 -35.20 -17.64 24.05
CA PRO A 140 -36.46 -18.41 23.96
C PRO A 140 -37.36 -18.08 22.75
N SER A 141 -37.15 -16.94 22.09
CA SER A 141 -37.82 -16.60 20.82
C SER A 141 -37.29 -17.38 19.61
N GLY A 142 -36.27 -18.22 19.77
CA GLY A 142 -35.71 -19.09 18.72
C GLY A 142 -34.66 -18.43 17.82
N GLN A 143 -34.18 -17.23 18.15
CA GLN A 143 -33.15 -16.51 17.40
C GLN A 143 -32.18 -15.81 18.37
N ASP A 144 -30.94 -15.62 17.95
CA ASP A 144 -29.97 -14.84 18.72
C ASP A 144 -30.37 -13.36 18.70
N VAL A 145 -30.30 -12.70 19.86
CA VAL A 145 -30.74 -11.30 20.02
C VAL A 145 -29.69 -10.48 20.74
N ARG A 146 -29.66 -9.17 20.48
CA ARG A 146 -28.82 -8.23 21.22
C ARG A 146 -29.20 -8.24 22.71
N ALA A 147 -28.19 -8.14 23.57
CA ALA A 147 -28.36 -8.19 25.02
C ALA A 147 -27.84 -6.89 25.71
N PRO A 148 -28.35 -5.70 25.36
CA PRO A 148 -27.77 -4.44 25.83
C PRO A 148 -27.85 -4.26 27.34
N ARG A 149 -28.83 -4.91 28.01
CA ARG A 149 -28.98 -4.87 29.47
C ARG A 149 -27.82 -5.53 30.23
N TYR A 150 -26.96 -6.30 29.56
CA TYR A 150 -25.73 -6.79 30.19
C TYR A 150 -24.79 -5.64 30.60
N ALA A 151 -24.88 -4.48 29.96
CA ALA A 151 -24.13 -3.29 30.36
C ALA A 151 -24.48 -2.81 31.78
N GLU A 152 -25.69 -3.06 32.27
CA GLU A 152 -26.12 -2.70 33.64
C GLU A 152 -25.45 -3.58 34.71
N ARG A 153 -24.86 -4.71 34.30
CA ARG A 153 -24.25 -5.71 35.18
C ARG A 153 -22.73 -5.58 35.30
N ILE A 154 -22.12 -4.63 34.61
CA ILE A 154 -20.67 -4.44 34.72
C ILE A 154 -20.31 -3.85 36.08
N TYR A 155 -19.20 -4.31 36.65
CA TYR A 155 -18.70 -3.83 37.94
C TYR A 155 -17.19 -3.58 37.87
N LYS A 156 -16.65 -2.87 38.86
CA LYS A 156 -15.22 -2.53 38.91
C LYS A 156 -14.43 -3.63 39.64
N SER A 157 -13.45 -4.23 38.97
CA SER A 157 -12.52 -5.22 39.50
C SER A 157 -11.07 -4.70 39.50
N ALA A 158 -10.10 -5.54 39.86
CA ALA A 158 -8.67 -5.23 39.72
C ALA A 158 -8.22 -5.04 38.26
N HIS A 159 -9.06 -5.40 37.29
CA HIS A 159 -8.81 -5.24 35.85
C HIS A 159 -9.67 -4.12 35.22
N GLY A 160 -10.25 -3.24 36.05
CA GLY A 160 -11.18 -2.21 35.58
C GLY A 160 -12.60 -2.75 35.43
N TRP A 161 -13.36 -2.26 34.45
CA TRP A 161 -14.74 -2.70 34.23
C TRP A 161 -14.78 -4.15 33.76
N THR A 162 -15.61 -4.96 34.40
CA THR A 162 -15.68 -6.41 34.21
C THR A 162 -17.14 -6.84 34.09
N LEU A 163 -17.40 -7.81 33.23
CA LEU A 163 -18.70 -8.45 33.05
C LEU A 163 -18.58 -9.97 33.27
N GLU A 164 -19.39 -10.50 34.18
CA GLU A 164 -19.37 -11.92 34.54
C GLU A 164 -20.33 -12.77 33.70
N PHE A 165 -19.81 -13.91 33.23
CA PHE A 165 -20.55 -14.95 32.52
C PHE A 165 -20.24 -16.34 33.09
N GLY A 166 -20.90 -16.67 34.21
CA GLY A 166 -20.71 -17.97 34.88
C GLY A 166 -19.27 -18.12 35.38
N ALA A 167 -18.53 -19.09 34.84
CA ALA A 167 -17.14 -19.36 35.22
C ALA A 167 -16.12 -18.44 34.53
N ASN A 168 -16.55 -17.55 33.63
CA ASN A 168 -15.67 -16.64 32.87
C ASN A 168 -16.02 -15.19 33.14
N LYS A 169 -15.04 -14.31 32.97
CA LYS A 169 -15.17 -12.86 33.11
C LYS A 169 -14.64 -12.17 31.87
N PHE A 170 -15.46 -11.35 31.22
CA PHE A 170 -14.98 -10.48 30.14
C PHE A 170 -14.47 -9.17 30.73
N LEU A 171 -13.19 -8.86 30.50
CA LEU A 171 -12.48 -7.73 31.08
C LEU A 171 -12.66 -6.49 30.19
N VAL A 172 -13.86 -5.93 30.19
CA VAL A 172 -14.27 -4.78 29.34
C VAL A 172 -13.27 -3.63 29.38
N GLY A 173 -12.85 -3.22 30.58
CA GLY A 173 -11.89 -2.12 30.75
C GLY A 173 -10.55 -2.40 30.09
N LYS A 174 -9.98 -3.59 30.32
CA LYS A 174 -8.73 -4.03 29.69
C LYS A 174 -8.85 -4.17 28.17
N ALA A 175 -9.99 -4.67 27.67
CA ALA A 175 -10.22 -4.80 26.24
C ALA A 175 -10.14 -3.43 25.54
N ILE A 176 -10.87 -2.45 26.06
CA ILE A 176 -10.88 -1.08 25.53
C ILE A 176 -9.49 -0.45 25.64
N GLU A 177 -8.81 -0.58 26.79
CA GLU A 177 -7.45 -0.04 27.00
C GLU A 177 -6.42 -0.64 26.02
N ARG A 178 -6.45 -1.97 25.80
CA ARG A 178 -5.55 -2.63 24.85
C ARG A 178 -5.85 -2.20 23.41
N CYS A 179 -7.12 -2.13 23.05
CA CYS A 179 -7.55 -1.60 21.77
C CYS A 179 -7.13 -0.14 21.57
N GLN A 180 -7.25 0.70 22.60
CA GLN A 180 -6.78 2.08 22.60
C GLN A 180 -5.29 2.15 22.23
N LYS A 181 -4.45 1.35 22.88
CA LYS A 181 -3.00 1.28 22.58
C LYS A 181 -2.72 0.87 21.14
N VAL A 182 -3.47 -0.10 20.62
CA VAL A 182 -3.36 -0.52 19.22
C VAL A 182 -3.78 0.60 18.27
N VAL A 183 -4.88 1.31 18.56
CA VAL A 183 -5.32 2.46 17.78
C VAL A 183 -4.26 3.57 17.81
N ILE A 184 -3.75 3.95 18.98
CA ILE A 184 -2.70 4.98 19.09
C ILE A 184 -1.47 4.59 18.26
N ALA A 185 -0.98 3.36 18.40
CA ALA A 185 0.17 2.89 17.63
C ALA A 185 -0.10 2.88 16.12
N PHE A 186 -1.30 2.48 15.70
CA PHE A 186 -1.73 2.56 14.31
C PHE A 186 -1.70 4.01 13.82
N LEU A 187 -2.30 4.93 14.58
CA LEU A 187 -2.36 6.33 14.25
C LEU A 187 -0.97 6.99 14.17
N GLU A 188 -0.06 6.65 15.08
CA GLU A 188 1.34 7.10 15.04
C GLU A 188 2.10 6.51 13.83
N SER A 189 1.78 5.27 13.44
CA SER A 189 2.37 4.65 12.25
C SER A 189 1.88 5.23 10.93
N THR A 190 0.75 5.95 10.90
CA THR A 190 0.27 6.63 9.68
C THR A 190 1.18 7.77 9.22
N GLU A 191 2.08 8.24 10.09
CA GLU A 191 3.16 9.18 9.73
C GLU A 191 4.35 8.47 9.05
N SER A 192 4.37 7.13 9.03
CA SER A 192 5.45 6.32 8.45
C SER A 192 5.13 5.85 7.03
N VAL A 193 6.17 5.51 6.26
CA VAL A 193 6.10 5.18 4.82
C VAL A 193 5.34 3.88 4.51
N LYS A 194 5.08 3.02 5.52
CA LYS A 194 4.38 1.75 5.30
C LYS A 194 2.94 1.84 5.80
N PRO A 195 1.95 2.09 4.92
CA PRO A 195 0.56 2.14 5.34
C PRO A 195 0.13 0.78 5.90
N GLN A 196 -0.37 0.77 7.13
CA GLN A 196 -1.07 -0.38 7.68
C GLN A 196 -2.47 -0.44 7.08
N SER A 197 -2.93 -1.62 6.69
CA SER A 197 -4.27 -1.77 6.13
C SER A 197 -5.33 -1.71 7.24
N LEU A 198 -6.53 -1.25 6.89
CA LEU A 198 -7.69 -1.28 7.80
C LEU A 198 -7.99 -2.71 8.29
N ALA A 199 -7.77 -3.70 7.42
CA ALA A 199 -7.94 -5.11 7.74
C ALA A 199 -6.97 -5.57 8.83
N ASP A 200 -5.70 -5.13 8.76
CA ASP A 200 -4.70 -5.44 9.79
C ASP A 200 -5.06 -4.81 11.13
N LEU A 201 -5.55 -3.57 11.12
CA LEU A 201 -6.05 -2.90 12.34
C LEU A 201 -7.23 -3.65 12.95
N LYS A 202 -8.26 -3.98 12.15
CA LYS A 202 -9.42 -4.75 12.62
C LYS A 202 -9.00 -6.10 13.22
N LYS A 203 -8.05 -6.79 12.59
CA LYS A 203 -7.48 -8.05 13.10
C LYS A 203 -6.74 -7.85 14.42
N ALA A 204 -5.95 -6.78 14.54
CA ALA A 204 -5.22 -6.46 15.77
C ALA A 204 -6.18 -6.14 16.93
N LEU A 205 -7.24 -5.37 16.71
CA LEU A 205 -8.26 -5.08 17.72
C LEU A 205 -9.03 -6.35 18.13
N SER A 206 -9.40 -7.17 17.15
CA SER A 206 -10.07 -8.46 17.40
C SER A 206 -9.24 -9.34 18.34
N LEU A 207 -7.92 -9.37 18.13
CA LEU A 207 -7.00 -10.12 18.98
C LEU A 207 -7.01 -9.59 20.42
N GLN A 208 -6.94 -8.26 20.61
CA GLN A 208 -6.97 -7.65 21.94
C GLN A 208 -8.27 -7.94 22.69
N ILE A 209 -9.42 -7.84 22.00
CA ILE A 209 -10.74 -8.16 22.57
C ILE A 209 -10.79 -9.62 23.01
N SER A 210 -10.36 -10.54 22.13
CA SER A 210 -10.36 -11.98 22.45
C SER A 210 -9.38 -12.37 23.56
N GLY A 211 -8.29 -11.62 23.74
CA GLY A 211 -7.33 -11.81 24.83
C GLY A 211 -7.75 -11.21 26.17
N SER A 212 -8.89 -10.51 26.24
CA SER A 212 -9.36 -9.82 27.45
C SER A 212 -10.44 -10.61 28.20
N VAL A 213 -10.14 -11.88 28.48
CA VAL A 213 -11.02 -12.80 29.22
C VAL A 213 -10.24 -13.43 30.38
N ALA A 214 -10.87 -13.49 31.56
CA ALA A 214 -10.37 -14.21 32.72
C ALA A 214 -11.27 -15.37 33.12
N ASN A 215 -10.70 -16.33 33.84
CA ASN A 215 -11.42 -17.45 34.45
C ASN A 215 -12.08 -17.04 35.79
N CYS A 216 -12.65 -18.01 36.51
CA CYS A 216 -13.31 -17.78 37.80
C CYS A 216 -12.36 -17.35 38.94
N ASN A 217 -11.05 -17.57 38.79
CA ASN A 217 -10.01 -17.19 39.73
C ASN A 217 -9.41 -15.80 39.42
N ASP A 218 -10.04 -15.02 38.53
CA ASP A 218 -9.53 -13.72 38.04
C ASP A 218 -8.18 -13.82 37.28
N GLU A 219 -7.84 -15.00 36.78
CA GLU A 219 -6.64 -15.19 35.95
C GLU A 219 -6.99 -15.08 34.47
N GLU A 220 -6.29 -14.21 33.74
CA GLU A 220 -6.43 -14.10 32.29
C GLU A 220 -6.00 -15.41 31.60
N TYR A 221 -6.73 -15.80 30.55
CA TYR A 221 -6.33 -16.91 29.70
C TYR A 221 -4.96 -16.62 29.03
N GLN A 222 -4.09 -17.62 28.99
CA GLN A 222 -2.84 -17.52 28.24
C GLN A 222 -3.14 -17.50 26.73
N GLY A 223 -3.11 -16.31 26.14
CA GLY A 223 -3.39 -16.10 24.71
C GLY A 223 -4.76 -15.50 24.45
N CYS A 224 -5.54 -16.12 23.56
CA CYS A 224 -6.86 -15.63 23.17
C CYS A 224 -7.94 -16.63 23.61
N TYR A 225 -9.06 -16.11 24.10
CA TYR A 225 -10.23 -16.92 24.33
C TYR A 225 -10.78 -17.44 23.00
N PRO A 226 -11.30 -18.68 22.94
CA PRO A 226 -11.83 -19.26 21.71
C PRO A 226 -12.91 -18.37 21.07
N VAL A 227 -12.76 -18.14 19.77
CA VAL A 227 -13.70 -17.36 18.95
C VAL A 227 -14.49 -18.32 18.07
N TYR A 228 -15.82 -18.31 18.19
CA TYR A 228 -16.72 -19.11 17.37
C TYR A 228 -17.58 -18.20 16.52
N SER A 229 -17.51 -18.35 15.20
CA SER A 229 -18.28 -17.52 14.25
C SER A 229 -18.11 -16.01 14.45
N GLY A 230 -16.92 -15.56 14.87
CA GLY A 230 -16.64 -14.15 15.17
C GLY A 230 -17.04 -13.68 16.56
N GLN A 231 -17.48 -14.56 17.44
CA GLN A 231 -17.99 -14.22 18.77
C GLN A 231 -17.20 -14.91 19.89
N LEU A 232 -17.09 -14.23 21.03
CA LEU A 232 -16.66 -14.82 22.30
C LEU A 232 -17.89 -15.40 23.01
N VAL A 233 -17.99 -16.72 23.08
CA VAL A 233 -19.20 -17.41 23.58
C VAL A 233 -19.03 -17.83 25.04
N PHE A 234 -19.97 -17.42 25.88
CA PHE A 234 -20.01 -17.69 27.32
C PHE A 234 -21.35 -18.35 27.71
N GLY A 235 -21.58 -19.58 27.28
CA GLY A 235 -22.87 -20.26 27.43
C GLY A 235 -23.90 -19.65 26.48
N ASN A 236 -25.01 -19.12 27.02
CA ASN A 236 -26.04 -18.42 26.23
C ASN A 236 -25.75 -16.93 26.07
N ALA A 237 -24.62 -16.42 26.55
CA ALA A 237 -24.20 -15.05 26.33
C ALA A 237 -23.03 -15.01 25.35
N ALA A 238 -22.89 -13.92 24.59
CA ALA A 238 -21.73 -13.71 23.74
C ALA A 238 -21.34 -12.24 23.63
N ILE A 239 -20.08 -12.00 23.27
CA ILE A 239 -19.58 -10.71 22.79
C ILE A 239 -19.21 -10.87 21.32
N ASP A 240 -19.86 -10.12 20.44
CA ASP A 240 -19.53 -10.09 19.02
C ASP A 240 -18.33 -9.17 18.78
N ILE A 241 -17.29 -9.73 18.18
CA ILE A 241 -16.01 -9.03 18.00
C ILE A 241 -16.12 -7.97 16.91
N ALA A 242 -16.87 -8.24 15.84
CA ALA A 242 -17.02 -7.28 14.74
C ALA A 242 -17.74 -6.03 15.24
N ASP A 243 -18.82 -6.21 16.00
CA ASP A 243 -19.57 -5.10 16.60
C ASP A 243 -18.74 -4.30 17.61
N ALA A 244 -17.94 -4.98 18.42
CA ALA A 244 -17.03 -4.34 19.35
C ALA A 244 -15.96 -3.51 18.63
N VAL A 245 -15.40 -4.03 17.54
CA VAL A 245 -14.42 -3.32 16.70
C VAL A 245 -15.06 -2.11 16.00
N ASP A 246 -16.26 -2.27 15.45
CA ASP A 246 -16.96 -1.19 14.77
C ASP A 246 -17.34 -0.07 15.74
N PHE A 247 -17.77 -0.39 16.97
CA PHE A 247 -17.96 0.60 18.03
C PHE A 247 -16.67 1.39 18.32
N LEU A 248 -15.53 0.71 18.48
CA LEU A 248 -14.25 1.39 18.74
C LEU A 248 -13.81 2.27 17.56
N PHE A 249 -14.12 1.88 16.33
CA PHE A 249 -13.82 2.65 15.13
C PHE A 249 -14.63 3.94 15.07
N GLU A 250 -15.94 3.83 15.32
CA GLU A 250 -16.84 4.99 15.39
C GLU A 250 -16.41 5.95 16.51
N GLU A 251 -16.11 5.40 17.69
CA GLU A 251 -15.73 6.19 18.86
C GLU A 251 -14.34 6.85 18.72
N ALA A 252 -13.44 6.28 17.91
CA ALA A 252 -12.16 6.90 17.56
C ALA A 252 -12.22 7.76 16.28
N GLU A 253 -13.37 7.87 15.61
CA GLU A 253 -13.54 8.51 14.30
C GLU A 253 -12.51 8.01 13.24
N ILE A 254 -12.09 6.74 13.30
CA ILE A 254 -11.02 6.18 12.44
C ILE A 254 -11.42 6.19 10.97
N ASP A 255 -12.70 6.02 10.67
CA ASP A 255 -13.23 6.06 9.30
C ASP A 255 -12.93 7.39 8.59
N ALA A 256 -12.74 8.49 9.33
CA ALA A 256 -12.40 9.79 8.77
C ALA A 256 -10.97 9.86 8.18
N LEU A 257 -10.11 8.88 8.47
CA LEU A 257 -8.76 8.78 7.89
C LEU A 257 -8.75 8.17 6.49
N PHE A 258 -9.82 7.46 6.12
CA PHE A 258 -9.91 6.77 4.85
C PHE A 258 -10.81 7.59 3.92
N ILE A 259 -10.16 8.40 3.06
CA ILE A 259 -10.84 9.08 1.96
C ILE A 259 -11.43 7.98 1.06
N ARG A 260 -12.76 7.92 0.96
CA ARG A 260 -13.49 7.03 0.04
C ARG A 260 -13.49 7.60 -1.37
#